data_AF-A0A951FLI6-F1
#
_entry.id   AF-A0A951FLI6-F1
#
_cell.length_a   1.000
_cell.length_b   1.000
_cell.length_c   1.000
_cell.angle_alpha   90.00
_cell.angle_beta   90.00
_cell.angle_gamma   90.00
#
_symmetry.space_group_name_H-M   'P 1'
#
loop_
_entity.id
_entity.type
_entity.pdbx_description
1 polymer ?
#
loop_
_entity_poly.entity_id
_entity_poly.type
_entity_poly.pdbx_seq_one_letter_code
_entity_poly.pdbx_strand_id
1 'polypeptide(L)'
;MAQRNLPNARWFSVRRAQNRKPATYRCPFCGRHLPSLSEHMLIVPEGDSGRRRHAHTECVLAARRAGQLPTRDEWLKTQPRPPSLAHRAAALAKRLTRRGGEPAGD
;
A
#
# COMPACT_ATOMS: atom_id res chain seq x y z
N MET A 1 6.49 10.81 -15.23
CA MET A 1 7.51 11.11 -14.20
C MET A 1 7.84 9.81 -13.47
N ALA A 2 9.06 9.32 -13.60
CA ALA A 2 9.50 8.12 -12.89
C ALA A 2 9.80 8.45 -11.42
N GLN A 3 9.30 7.64 -10.50
CA GLN A 3 9.51 7.79 -9.06
C GLN A 3 10.99 7.52 -8.77
N ARG A 4 11.77 8.56 -8.41
CA ARG A 4 13.23 8.43 -8.26
C ARG A 4 13.66 7.76 -6.96
N ASN A 5 12.95 8.04 -5.86
CA ASN A 5 13.30 7.53 -4.53
C ASN A 5 12.07 7.42 -3.62
N LEU A 6 11.01 6.80 -4.14
CA LEU A 6 9.87 6.41 -3.31
C LEU A 6 10.13 4.99 -2.76
N PRO A 7 10.00 4.75 -1.45
CA PRO A 7 10.17 3.42 -0.88
C PRO A 7 9.15 2.44 -1.48
N ASN A 8 9.58 1.20 -1.72
CA ASN A 8 8.69 0.13 -2.17
C ASN A 8 7.66 -0.17 -1.08
N ALA A 9 6.39 0.01 -1.41
CA ALA A 9 5.25 -0.15 -0.52
C ALA A 9 3.99 -0.46 -1.33
N ARG A 10 3.11 -1.27 -0.73
CA ARG A 10 1.85 -1.73 -1.35
C ARG A 10 0.79 -0.64 -1.43
N TRP A 11 0.77 0.26 -0.46
CA TRP A 11 -0.14 1.38 -0.38
C TRP A 11 0.48 2.54 0.39
N PHE A 12 -0.06 3.73 0.18
CA PHE A 12 0.45 4.97 0.77
C PHE A 12 -0.67 5.78 1.40
N SER A 13 -0.42 6.30 2.60
CA SER A 13 -1.23 7.37 3.19
C SER A 13 -0.61 8.71 2.81
N VAL A 14 -1.43 9.63 2.32
CA VAL A 14 -0.98 10.96 1.88
C VAL A 14 -1.78 12.01 2.63
N ARG A 15 -1.09 12.98 3.24
CA ARG A 15 -1.73 14.10 3.95
C ARG A 15 -0.97 15.40 3.72
N ARG A 16 -1.65 16.54 3.89
CA ARG A 16 -1.00 17.86 3.90
C ARG A 16 -0.05 17.95 5.09
N ALA A 17 1.07 18.63 4.89
CA ALA A 17 2.06 18.91 5.90
C ALA A 17 2.59 20.34 5.76
N GLN A 18 2.81 20.97 6.90
CA GLN A 18 3.50 22.24 7.03
C GLN A 18 4.37 22.12 8.29
N ASN A 19 5.68 22.29 8.13
CA ASN A 19 6.59 22.20 9.27
C ASN A 19 6.78 23.59 9.87
N ARG A 20 6.92 23.64 11.20
CA ARG A 20 7.27 24.87 11.91
C ARG A 20 8.78 25.09 12.00
N LYS A 21 9.56 24.01 11.87
CA LYS A 21 11.03 24.07 11.87
C LYS A 21 11.56 24.14 10.44
N PRO A 22 12.48 25.08 10.14
CA PRO A 22 13.13 25.12 8.83
C PRO A 22 13.96 23.85 8.62
N ALA A 23 13.69 23.18 7.52
CA ALA A 23 14.39 22.02 7.02
C ALA A 23 14.22 21.98 5.51
N THR A 24 15.19 21.42 4.80
CA THR A 24 15.09 21.24 3.35
C THR A 24 15.10 19.77 3.04
N TYR A 25 14.00 19.27 2.50
CA TYR A 25 13.85 17.90 2.06
C TYR A 25 14.15 17.78 0.56
N ARG A 26 14.29 16.56 0.05
CA ARG A 26 14.29 16.28 -1.39
C ARG A 26 13.02 15.54 -1.77
N CYS A 27 12.31 16.07 -2.77
CA CYS A 27 11.10 15.44 -3.27
C CYS A 27 11.44 14.09 -3.94
N PRO A 28 10.80 12.96 -3.54
CA PRO A 28 11.10 11.64 -4.08
C PRO A 28 10.67 11.43 -5.54
N PHE A 29 9.86 12.33 -6.10
CA PHE A 29 9.41 12.26 -7.49
C PHE A 29 10.33 13.04 -8.43
N CYS A 30 10.52 14.34 -8.17
CA CYS A 30 11.29 15.20 -9.06
C CYS A 30 12.77 15.36 -8.64
N GLY A 31 13.14 14.99 -7.41
CA GLY A 31 14.50 15.11 -6.87
C GLY A 31 14.91 16.52 -6.46
N ARG A 32 14.05 17.53 -6.67
CA ARG A 32 14.32 18.93 -6.30
C ARG A 32 14.18 19.17 -4.80
N HIS A 33 14.84 20.22 -4.32
CA HIS A 33 14.75 20.67 -2.93
C HIS A 33 13.32 21.17 -2.63
N LEU A 34 12.86 20.84 -1.43
CA LEU A 34 11.55 21.18 -0.90
C LEU A 34 11.76 21.85 0.47
N PRO A 35 11.57 23.17 0.58
CA PRO A 35 11.61 23.85 1.87
C PRO A 35 10.42 23.45 2.74
N SER A 36 10.67 23.11 4.00
CA SER A 36 9.67 22.59 4.94
C SER A 36 8.62 23.61 5.39
N LEU A 37 8.93 24.90 5.26
CA LEU A 37 8.05 26.01 5.61
C LEU A 37 6.97 26.25 4.55
N SER A 38 7.18 25.76 3.32
CA SER A 38 6.17 25.80 2.27
C SER A 38 5.14 24.69 2.45
N GLU A 39 3.92 24.90 1.97
CA GLU A 39 2.91 23.85 1.93
C GLU A 39 3.41 22.67 1.08
N HIS A 40 3.35 21.47 1.65
CA HIS A 40 3.76 20.26 0.97
C HIS A 40 2.95 19.05 1.44
N MET A 41 3.21 17.89 0.84
CA MET A 41 2.54 16.65 1.18
C MET A 41 3.49 15.71 1.90
N LEU A 42 2.96 15.02 2.90
CA LEU A 42 3.62 13.92 3.59
C LEU A 42 3.06 12.60 3.08
N ILE A 43 3.96 11.73 2.66
CA ILE A 43 3.66 10.37 2.20
C ILE A 43 4.15 9.40 3.26
N VAL A 44 3.26 8.54 3.72
CA VAL A 44 3.53 7.50 4.72
C VAL A 44 3.29 6.15 4.05
N PRO A 45 4.36 5.42 3.70
CA PRO A 45 4.25 4.08 3.10
C PRO A 45 3.73 3.09 4.13
N GLU A 46 2.68 2.33 3.81
CA GLU A 46 2.13 1.27 4.67
C GLU A 46 1.82 1.66 6.13
N GLY A 47 1.64 2.95 6.40
CA GLY A 47 1.42 3.47 7.75
C GLY A 47 2.70 3.62 8.59
N ASP A 48 3.87 3.26 8.07
CA ASP A 48 5.14 3.43 8.76
C ASP A 48 5.64 4.88 8.69
N SER A 49 5.52 5.58 9.82
CA SER A 49 5.94 6.96 9.95
C SER A 49 7.46 7.17 9.92
N GLY A 50 8.27 6.14 10.17
CA GLY A 50 9.73 6.19 10.04
C GLY A 50 10.18 6.24 8.57
N ARG A 51 9.40 5.63 7.67
CA ARG A 51 9.64 5.64 6.22
C ARG A 51 8.97 6.82 5.49
N ARG A 52 8.45 7.80 6.24
CA ARG A 52 7.76 8.96 5.67
C ARG A 52 8.65 9.76 4.71
N ARG A 53 8.03 10.36 3.70
CA ARG A 53 8.70 11.22 2.71
C ARG A 53 7.92 12.51 2.52
N HIS A 54 8.65 13.62 2.38
CA HIS A 54 8.09 14.93 2.07
C HIS A 54 8.17 15.16 0.56
N ALA A 55 7.08 15.59 -0.05
CA ALA A 55 6.97 15.78 -1.49
C ALA A 55 6.16 17.04 -1.82
N HIS A 56 6.46 17.66 -2.97
CA HIS A 56 5.65 18.77 -3.49
C HIS A 56 4.22 18.31 -3.75
N THR A 57 3.26 19.19 -3.47
CA THR A 57 1.83 18.95 -3.73
C THR A 57 1.59 18.55 -5.20
N GLU A 58 2.15 19.29 -6.15
CA GLU A 58 1.99 19.02 -7.58
C GLU A 58 2.52 17.65 -7.99
N CYS A 59 3.69 17.26 -7.46
CA CYS A 59 4.29 15.95 -7.75
C CYS A 59 3.42 14.80 -7.23
N VAL A 60 2.85 14.97 -6.03
CA VAL A 60 1.93 13.98 -5.44
C VAL A 60 0.64 13.88 -6.25
N LEU A 61 0.06 15.00 -6.66
CA LEU A 61 -1.14 15.01 -7.48
C LEU A 61 -0.90 14.39 -8.86
N ALA A 62 0.26 14.61 -9.47
CA ALA A 62 0.66 13.94 -10.71
C ALA A 62 0.81 12.42 -10.52
N ALA A 63 1.49 11.98 -9.46
CA ALA A 63 1.66 10.56 -9.14
C ALA A 63 0.33 9.86 -8.83
N ARG A 64 -0.59 10.55 -8.13
CA ARG A 64 -1.97 10.09 -7.89
C ARG A 64 -2.74 9.89 -9.20
N ARG A 65 -2.70 10.88 -10.10
CA ARG A 65 -3.34 10.78 -11.42
C ARG A 65 -2.75 9.66 -12.28
N ALA A 66 -1.47 9.37 -12.11
CA ALA A 66 -0.79 8.25 -12.78
C ALA A 66 -1.01 6.88 -12.12
N GLY A 67 -1.82 6.78 -11.05
CA GLY A 67 -2.10 5.52 -10.36
C GLY A 67 -0.92 4.97 -9.52
N GLN A 68 0.11 5.77 -9.26
CA GLN A 68 1.34 5.32 -8.60
C GLN A 68 1.30 5.38 -7.06
N LEU A 69 0.27 6.00 -6.50
CA LEU A 69 0.09 6.16 -5.04
C LEU A 69 -1.27 5.58 -4.62
N PRO A 70 -1.45 4.24 -4.69
CA PRO A 70 -2.69 3.62 -4.24
C PRO A 70 -2.88 3.84 -2.75
N THR A 71 -4.08 4.23 -2.36
CA THR A 71 -4.50 4.28 -0.95
C THR A 71 -4.65 2.87 -0.39
N ARG A 72 -4.72 2.79 0.94
CA ARG A 72 -5.01 1.53 1.65
C ARG A 72 -6.30 0.88 1.14
N ASP A 73 -7.38 1.65 1.01
CA ASP A 73 -8.67 1.15 0.54
C ASP A 73 -8.63 0.66 -0.91
N GLU A 74 -7.98 1.41 -1.80
CA GLU A 74 -7.78 0.97 -3.19
C GLU A 74 -6.97 -0.32 -3.26
N TRP A 75 -5.89 -0.42 -2.48
CA TRP A 75 -5.10 -1.65 -2.39
C TRP A 75 -5.92 -2.81 -1.83
N LEU A 76 -6.69 -2.62 -0.76
CA LEU A 76 -7.55 -3.66 -0.18
C LEU A 76 -8.58 -4.18 -1.19
N LYS A 77 -9.12 -3.33 -2.06
CA LYS A 77 -10.06 -3.75 -3.13
C LYS A 77 -9.40 -4.65 -4.18
N THR A 78 -8.08 -4.53 -4.38
CA THR A 78 -7.33 -5.43 -5.28
C THR A 78 -6.99 -6.78 -4.66
N GLN A 79 -7.10 -6.93 -3.33
CA GLN A 79 -6.75 -8.18 -2.66
C GLN A 79 -7.82 -9.24 -2.91
N PRO A 80 -7.42 -10.51 -3.13
CA PRO A 80 -8.36 -11.60 -3.29
C PRO A 80 -9.22 -11.71 -2.03
N ARG A 81 -10.55 -11.78 -2.21
CA ARG A 81 -11.47 -11.98 -1.09
C ARG A 81 -11.20 -13.36 -0.48
N PRO A 82 -11.13 -13.48 0.86
CA PRO A 82 -10.94 -14.78 1.49
C PRO A 82 -12.07 -15.73 1.08
N PRO A 83 -11.79 -17.04 0.95
CA PRO A 83 -12.81 -18.02 0.61
C PRO A 83 -13.93 -17.98 1.64
N SER A 84 -15.18 -18.02 1.15
CA SER A 84 -16.35 -18.02 2.02
C SER A 84 -16.34 -19.22 2.98
N LEU A 85 -17.05 -19.09 4.10
CA LEU A 85 -17.20 -20.18 5.07
C LEU A 85 -17.76 -21.45 4.42
N ALA A 86 -18.68 -21.31 3.46
CA ALA A 86 -19.19 -22.43 2.67
C ALA A 86 -18.08 -23.13 1.86
N HIS A 87 -17.18 -22.37 1.24
CA HIS A 87 -16.05 -22.93 0.49
C HIS A 87 -15.08 -23.68 1.42
N ARG A 88 -14.87 -23.18 2.64
CA ARG A 88 -14.07 -23.87 3.68
C ARG A 88 -14.74 -25.16 4.18
N ALA A 89 -16.05 -25.13 4.42
CA ALA A 89 -16.82 -26.30 4.84
C ALA A 89 -16.81 -27.40 3.77
N ALA A 90 -17.01 -27.03 2.49
CA ALA A 90 -16.92 -27.96 1.37
C ALA A 90 -15.51 -28.56 1.23
N ALA A 91 -14.45 -27.78 1.44
CA ALA A 91 -13.08 -28.27 1.42
C ALA A 91 -12.79 -29.25 2.56
N LEU A 92 -13.33 -29.02 3.77
CA LEU A 92 -13.22 -29.92 4.90
C LEU A 92 -13.98 -31.23 4.66
N ALA A 93 -15.23 -31.16 4.18
CA ALA A 93 -16.03 -32.31 3.83
C ALA A 93 -15.36 -33.19 2.75
N LYS A 94 -14.75 -32.58 1.72
CA LYS A 94 -13.95 -33.28 0.69
C LYS A 94 -12.67 -33.95 1.24
N ARG A 95 -12.13 -33.48 2.37
CA ARG A 95 -10.96 -34.12 3.01
C ARG A 95 -11.39 -35.31 3.86
N LEU A 96 -12.51 -35.20 4.57
CA LEU A 96 -13.07 -36.29 5.38
C LEU A 96 -13.53 -37.46 4.51
N THR A 97 -14.22 -37.17 3.42
CA THR A 97 -14.67 -38.20 2.45
C THR A 97 -13.51 -38.92 1.76
N ARG A 98 -12.40 -38.23 1.44
CA ARG A 98 -11.19 -38.88 0.89
C ARG A 98 -10.43 -39.77 1.88
N ARG A 99 -10.61 -39.57 3.19
CA ARG A 99 -10.00 -40.42 4.23
C ARG A 99 -10.83 -41.65 4.58
N GLY A 100 -12.08 -41.74 4.11
CA GLY A 100 -13.00 -42.85 4.41
C GLY A 100 -13.06 -43.96 3.35
N GLY A 101 -12.07 -44.06 2.45
CA GLY A 101 -12.12 -44.91 1.26
C GLY A 101 -11.00 -45.95 1.14
N GLU A 102 -10.60 -46.61 2.23
CA GLU A 102 -9.85 -47.87 2.16
C GLU A 102 -10.81 -49.02 2.53
N PRO A 103 -11.31 -49.81 1.56
CA PRO A 103 -11.96 -51.07 1.89
C PRO A 103 -10.88 -52.08 2.30
N ALA A 104 -10.99 -52.62 3.51
CA ALA A 104 -10.24 -53.79 3.93
C ALA A 104 -10.59 -54.95 2.96
N GLY A 105 -9.61 -55.31 2.12
CA GLY A 105 -9.70 -56.45 1.21
C GLY A 105 -9.35 -57.74 1.93
N ASP A 106 -10.24 -58.71 1.72
CA ASP A 106 -10.24 -60.18 1.94
C ASP A 106 -9.04 -60.82 2.66
#